data_AF-A0A0F9M1A0-F1
#
_entry.id   AF-A0A0F9M1A0-F1
#
_cell.length_a   1.000
_cell.length_b   1.000
_cell.length_c   1.000
_cell.angle_alpha   90.00
_cell.angle_beta   90.00
_cell.angle_gamma   90.00
#
_symmetry.space_group_name_H-M   'P 1'
#
loop_
_entity.id
_entity.type
_entity.pdbx_description
1 polymer ?
#
loop_
_entity_poly.entity_id
_entity_poly.type
_entity_poly.pdbx_seq_one_letter_code
_entity_poly.pdbx_strand_id
1 'polypeptide(L)'
;MVLAFSLIINFDDENGKKASTKLRLPTTFSIAQYTEFATAAAQLYANASQCSITNVSLTIDFDFSALGLDGIALIASNVGKKAKFLWQTVLAGKGAKFAVPTSDESIFPAGTDDMDQSDLLVAPFISAIENGIAVTAGTITFVNNRALDIVSLTDGYEIHAKT
;
A
#
# COMPACT_ATOMS: atom_id res chain seq x y z
N MET A 1 3.79 22.45 -4.40
CA MET A 1 5.13 21.82 -4.47
C MET A 1 5.17 20.93 -5.71
N VAL A 2 6.28 20.90 -6.45
CA VAL A 2 6.49 19.91 -7.52
C VAL A 2 6.50 18.51 -6.91
N LEU A 3 5.68 17.58 -7.42
CA LEU A 3 5.77 16.16 -7.04
C LEU A 3 7.18 15.66 -7.39
N ALA A 4 7.80 14.94 -6.46
CA ALA A 4 9.10 14.28 -6.66
C ALA A 4 8.97 12.81 -6.28
N PHE A 5 9.54 11.92 -7.08
CA PHE A 5 9.67 10.52 -6.69
C PHE A 5 10.90 10.34 -5.80
N SER A 6 10.82 9.40 -4.88
CA SER A 6 11.90 9.08 -3.95
C SER A 6 12.55 7.77 -4.36
N LEU A 7 13.84 7.79 -4.69
CA LEU A 7 14.63 6.57 -4.91
C LEU A 7 15.43 6.28 -3.63
N ILE A 8 15.31 5.08 -3.08
CA ILE A 8 16.05 4.65 -1.89
C ILE A 8 17.02 3.54 -2.30
N ILE A 9 18.31 3.78 -2.08
CA ILE A 9 19.37 2.80 -2.33
C ILE A 9 19.81 2.25 -0.97
N ASN A 10 19.75 0.92 -0.82
CA ASN A 10 20.14 0.23 0.42
C ASN A 10 21.51 -0.42 0.25
N PHE A 11 22.39 -0.16 1.20
CA PHE A 11 23.77 -0.62 1.27
C PHE A 11 23.93 -1.66 2.37
N ASP A 12 24.83 -2.61 2.15
CA ASP A 12 25.30 -3.57 3.16
C ASP A 12 26.84 -3.61 3.14
N ASP A 13 27.45 -3.51 4.31
CA ASP A 13 28.90 -3.59 4.49
C ASP A 13 29.36 -5.03 4.80
N GLU A 14 30.67 -5.26 4.88
CA GLU A 14 31.23 -6.58 5.21
C GLU A 14 30.83 -7.07 6.61
N ASN A 15 30.47 -6.15 7.52
CA ASN A 15 30.02 -6.47 8.87
C ASN A 15 28.50 -6.71 8.96
N GLY A 16 27.78 -6.72 7.83
CA GLY A 16 26.33 -6.85 7.80
C GLY A 16 25.57 -5.62 8.29
N LYS A 17 26.24 -4.45 8.37
CA LYS A 17 25.60 -3.19 8.75
C LYS A 17 24.93 -2.57 7.54
N LYS A 18 23.71 -2.08 7.76
CA LYS A 18 22.85 -1.54 6.72
C LYS A 18 22.79 -0.03 6.79
N ALA A 19 22.87 0.61 5.63
CA ALA A 19 22.64 2.05 5.47
C ALA A 19 21.74 2.29 4.25
N SER A 20 21.06 3.42 4.21
CA SER A 20 20.19 3.78 3.08
C SER A 20 20.38 5.25 2.69
N THR A 21 20.37 5.53 1.39
CA THR A 21 20.40 6.90 0.85
C THR A 21 19.13 7.18 0.06
N LYS A 22 18.46 8.30 0.36
CA LYS A 22 17.24 8.76 -0.33
C LYS A 22 17.59 9.86 -1.34
N LEU A 23 17.22 9.65 -2.59
CA LEU A 23 17.36 10.61 -3.69
C LEU A 23 15.99 11.11 -4.13
N ARG A 24 15.88 12.40 -4.43
CA ARG A 24 14.65 13.00 -4.98
C ARG A 24 14.82 13.19 -6.48
N LEU A 25 13.89 12.62 -7.25
CA LEU A 25 13.92 12.65 -8.70
C LEU A 25 12.72 13.45 -9.25
N PRO A 26 12.88 14.19 -10.36
CA PRO A 26 11.77 14.84 -11.05
C PRO A 26 10.79 13.77 -11.55
N THR A 27 9.50 14.10 -11.71
CA THR A 27 8.40 13.18 -12.07
C THR A 27 8.10 13.10 -13.57
N THR A 28 8.92 13.74 -14.40
CA THR A 28 8.69 13.89 -15.84
C THR A 28 9.11 12.67 -16.67
N PHE A 29 9.72 11.67 -16.05
CA PHE A 29 10.26 10.51 -16.75
C PHE A 29 9.34 9.30 -16.58
N SER A 30 9.46 8.34 -17.50
CA SER A 30 8.75 7.06 -17.42
C SER A 30 9.39 6.12 -16.39
N ILE A 31 8.64 5.10 -15.95
CA ILE A 31 9.13 4.06 -15.03
C ILE A 31 10.39 3.37 -15.59
N ALA A 32 10.42 3.06 -16.89
CA ALA A 32 11.58 2.46 -17.54
C ALA A 32 12.85 3.33 -17.41
N GLN A 33 12.71 4.65 -17.59
CA GLN A 33 13.81 5.60 -17.43
C GLN A 33 14.30 5.69 -15.98
N TYR A 34 13.40 5.59 -14.98
CA TYR A 34 13.84 5.50 -13.58
C TYR A 34 14.59 4.21 -13.31
N THR A 35 14.24 3.09 -13.94
CA THR A 35 15.00 1.84 -13.80
C THR A 35 16.41 1.98 -14.37
N GLU A 36 16.55 2.57 -15.56
CA GLU A 36 17.86 2.85 -16.16
C GLU A 36 18.71 3.77 -15.27
N PHE A 37 18.12 4.86 -14.79
CA PHE A 37 18.77 5.77 -13.85
C PHE A 37 19.16 5.06 -12.54
N ALA A 38 18.26 4.25 -11.98
CA ALA A 38 18.50 3.52 -10.73
C ALA A 38 19.68 2.55 -10.85
N THR A 39 19.80 1.82 -11.96
CA THR A 39 20.94 0.92 -12.20
C THR A 39 22.26 1.70 -12.35
N ALA A 40 22.26 2.79 -13.12
CA ALA A 40 23.45 3.62 -13.30
C ALA A 40 23.88 4.30 -11.99
N ALA A 41 22.92 4.85 -11.24
CA ALA A 41 23.16 5.47 -9.94
C ALA A 41 23.67 4.43 -8.94
N ALA A 42 23.04 3.26 -8.84
CA ALA A 42 23.49 2.18 -7.96
C ALA A 42 24.96 1.81 -8.23
N GLN A 43 25.36 1.64 -9.49
CA GLN A 43 26.75 1.35 -9.81
C GLN A 43 27.72 2.46 -9.36
N LEU A 44 27.34 3.73 -9.55
CA LEU A 44 28.14 4.86 -9.11
C LEU A 44 28.29 4.88 -7.58
N TYR A 45 27.21 4.62 -6.85
CA TYR A 45 27.23 4.54 -5.39
C TYR A 45 28.01 3.33 -4.88
N ALA A 46 27.91 2.17 -5.53
CA ALA A 46 28.71 0.99 -5.20
C ALA A 46 30.20 1.27 -5.38
N ASN A 47 30.58 1.91 -6.50
CA ASN A 47 31.97 2.27 -6.77
C ASN A 47 32.51 3.28 -5.76
N ALA A 48 31.69 4.25 -5.35
CA ALA A 48 32.08 5.28 -4.40
C ALA A 48 32.15 4.78 -2.95
N SER A 49 31.21 3.91 -2.55
CA SER A 49 31.10 3.42 -1.16
C SER A 49 31.92 2.17 -0.89
N GLN A 50 32.28 1.40 -1.93
CA GLN A 50 32.84 0.04 -1.81
C GLN A 50 31.92 -0.94 -1.04
N CYS A 51 30.66 -0.58 -0.81
CA CYS A 51 29.66 -1.46 -0.19
C CYS A 51 28.89 -2.25 -1.24
N SER A 52 28.23 -3.33 -0.80
CA SER A 52 27.28 -4.05 -1.64
C SER A 52 25.92 -3.35 -1.64
N ILE A 53 25.21 -3.34 -2.77
CA ILE A 53 23.85 -2.81 -2.86
C ILE A 53 22.89 -3.99 -2.89
N THR A 54 21.96 -4.01 -1.94
CA THR A 54 21.02 -5.12 -1.75
C THR A 54 19.70 -4.90 -2.48
N ASN A 55 19.24 -3.65 -2.54
CA ASN A 55 17.97 -3.29 -3.16
C ASN A 55 17.97 -1.79 -3.50
N VAL A 56 17.35 -1.45 -4.62
CA VAL A 56 16.93 -0.08 -4.94
C VAL A 56 15.41 -0.03 -5.08
N SER A 57 14.76 0.82 -4.30
CA SER A 57 13.30 0.98 -4.32
C SER A 57 12.89 2.38 -4.78
N LEU A 58 11.87 2.45 -5.64
CA LEU A 58 11.22 3.70 -6.04
C LEU A 58 9.92 3.87 -5.23
N THR A 59 9.76 5.01 -4.60
CA THR A 59 8.54 5.41 -3.88
C THR A 59 7.89 6.57 -4.62
N ILE A 60 6.62 6.37 -4.98
CA ILE A 60 5.77 7.36 -5.62
C ILE A 60 4.81 7.89 -4.55
N ASP A 61 5.00 9.15 -4.17
CA ASP A 61 4.18 9.83 -3.17
C ASP A 61 3.05 10.59 -3.88
N PHE A 62 1.80 10.28 -3.55
CA PHE A 62 0.62 11.01 -4.01
C PHE A 62 0.07 11.86 -2.86
N ASP A 63 -0.03 13.17 -3.07
CA ASP A 63 -0.65 14.09 -2.12
C ASP A 63 -2.12 14.33 -2.49
N PHE A 64 -3.01 13.88 -1.60
CA PHE A 64 -4.46 14.01 -1.77
C PHE A 64 -5.06 15.15 -0.94
N SER A 65 -4.24 15.96 -0.27
CA SER A 65 -4.72 17.04 0.61
C SER A 65 -5.62 18.07 -0.08
N ALA A 66 -5.45 18.25 -1.40
CA ALA A 66 -6.25 19.18 -2.21
C ALA A 66 -7.54 18.57 -2.79
N LEU A 67 -7.74 17.25 -2.68
CA LEU A 67 -8.84 16.55 -3.34
C LEU A 67 -10.10 16.43 -2.46
N GLY A 68 -10.03 16.88 -1.20
CA GLY A 68 -11.17 16.83 -0.29
C GLY A 68 -11.73 15.43 -0.10
N LEU A 69 -10.85 14.41 -0.11
CA LEU A 69 -11.23 13.02 0.15
C LEU A 69 -11.77 12.93 1.57
N ASP A 70 -13.10 12.83 1.67
CA ASP A 70 -13.94 12.95 2.86
C ASP A 70 -13.55 14.11 3.79
N GLY A 71 -14.13 15.29 3.52
CA GLY A 71 -13.64 16.60 3.98
C GLY A 71 -13.61 16.86 5.48
N ILE A 72 -14.08 15.94 6.33
CA ILE A 72 -14.04 16.06 7.79
C ILE A 72 -13.81 14.68 8.40
N ALA A 73 -12.69 14.51 9.11
CA ALA A 73 -12.51 13.36 9.98
C ALA A 73 -13.63 13.37 11.04
N LEU A 74 -14.51 12.38 10.99
CA LEU A 74 -15.60 12.24 11.96
C LEU A 74 -15.02 12.10 13.37
N ILE A 75 -15.67 12.67 14.37
CA ILE A 75 -15.28 12.53 15.79
C ILE A 75 -15.28 11.05 16.22
N ALA A 76 -16.11 10.23 15.58
CA ALA A 76 -16.15 8.80 15.79
C ALA A 76 -14.88 8.09 15.25
N SER A 77 -14.11 8.72 14.35
CA SER A 77 -12.91 8.15 13.76
C SER A 77 -11.84 7.79 14.76
N ASN A 78 -11.69 6.49 15.00
CA ASN A 78 -10.74 5.94 15.95
C ASN A 78 -9.69 5.10 15.23
N VAL A 79 -8.54 5.71 14.96
CA VAL A 79 -7.38 5.04 14.34
C VAL A 79 -6.85 3.84 15.14
N GLY A 80 -7.22 3.74 16.43
CA GLY A 80 -6.90 2.62 17.32
C GLY A 80 -7.75 1.37 17.09
N LYS A 81 -8.93 1.50 16.48
CA LYS A 81 -9.78 0.39 16.03
C LYS A 81 -9.54 0.15 14.54
N LYS A 82 -9.45 -1.12 14.13
CA LYS A 82 -9.25 -1.47 12.72
C LYS A 82 -10.20 -2.57 12.31
N ALA A 83 -10.80 -2.44 11.13
CA ALA A 83 -11.47 -3.54 10.46
C ALA A 83 -10.40 -4.38 9.75
N LYS A 84 -10.32 -5.67 10.06
CA LYS A 84 -9.39 -6.60 9.42
C LYS A 84 -10.13 -7.42 8.39
N PHE A 85 -9.59 -7.45 7.17
CA PHE A 85 -10.17 -8.17 6.05
C PHE A 85 -9.25 -9.34 5.67
N LEU A 86 -9.85 -10.51 5.51
CA LEU A 86 -9.21 -11.71 4.99
C LEU A 86 -9.75 -11.99 3.59
N TRP A 87 -8.84 -12.06 2.63
CA TRP A 87 -9.18 -12.20 1.22
C TRP A 87 -8.66 -13.52 0.66
N GLN A 88 -9.41 -14.10 -0.26
CA GLN A 88 -8.96 -15.21 -1.08
C GLN A 88 -8.38 -14.67 -2.40
N THR A 89 -7.31 -15.30 -2.87
CA THR A 89 -6.80 -15.07 -4.22
C THR A 89 -7.27 -16.13 -5.20
N VAL A 90 -7.08 -15.87 -6.48
CA VAL A 90 -7.32 -16.81 -7.59
C VAL A 90 -6.77 -18.22 -7.32
N LEU A 91 -5.68 -18.34 -6.55
CA LEU A 91 -5.15 -19.62 -6.10
C LEU A 91 -5.59 -19.94 -4.66
N ALA A 92 -6.34 -21.03 -4.50
CA ALA A 92 -6.78 -21.52 -3.20
C ALA A 92 -5.61 -21.71 -2.20
N GLY A 93 -5.84 -21.36 -0.93
CA GLY A 93 -4.83 -21.47 0.14
C GLY A 93 -3.77 -20.36 0.15
N LYS A 94 -3.84 -19.38 -0.76
CA LYS A 94 -3.04 -18.15 -0.73
C LYS A 94 -3.95 -16.96 -0.47
N GLY A 95 -4.07 -16.55 0.79
CA GLY A 95 -4.87 -15.39 1.16
C GLY A 95 -4.09 -14.08 1.14
N ALA A 96 -4.80 -12.96 1.05
CA ALA A 96 -4.29 -11.64 1.40
C ALA A 96 -4.95 -11.16 2.70
N LYS A 97 -4.26 -10.31 3.44
CA LYS A 97 -4.80 -9.67 4.63
C LYS A 97 -4.37 -8.22 4.67
N PHE A 98 -5.30 -7.34 4.96
CA PHE A 98 -4.99 -5.95 5.31
C PHE A 98 -6.05 -5.43 6.28
N ALA A 99 -5.68 -4.39 7.00
CA ALA A 99 -6.52 -3.77 8.00
C ALA A 99 -6.68 -2.29 7.66
N VAL A 100 -7.91 -1.81 7.76
CA VAL A 100 -8.26 -0.41 7.53
C VAL A 100 -8.66 0.19 8.87
N PRO A 101 -8.15 1.37 9.25
CA PRO A 101 -8.69 2.10 10.39
C PRO A 101 -10.21 2.25 10.26
N THR A 102 -10.95 1.92 11.30
CA THR A 102 -12.41 2.09 11.30
C THR A 102 -12.80 3.23 12.21
N SER A 103 -13.83 3.96 11.81
CA SER A 103 -14.37 5.10 12.54
C SER A 103 -15.71 4.86 13.19
N ASP A 104 -16.38 3.75 12.92
CA ASP A 104 -17.77 3.62 13.29
C ASP A 104 -18.11 2.19 13.70
N GLU A 105 -18.85 2.06 14.79
CA GLU A 105 -19.45 0.78 15.18
C GLU A 105 -20.64 0.44 14.28
N SER A 106 -21.17 1.40 13.50
CA SER A 106 -22.29 1.18 12.59
C SER A 106 -22.01 0.20 11.44
N ILE A 107 -20.72 0.00 11.08
CA ILE A 107 -20.33 -1.00 10.06
C ILE A 107 -20.31 -2.43 10.62
N PHE A 108 -20.52 -2.59 11.92
CA PHE A 108 -20.64 -3.88 12.60
C PHE A 108 -22.09 -4.01 13.10
N PRO A 109 -22.81 -5.09 12.74
CA PRO A 109 -24.13 -5.35 13.31
C PRO A 109 -24.05 -5.41 14.83
N ALA A 110 -25.07 -4.85 15.48
CA ALA A 110 -25.10 -4.72 16.93
C ALA A 110 -24.90 -6.09 17.63
N GLY A 111 -23.89 -6.15 18.51
CA GLY A 111 -23.58 -7.35 19.28
C GLY A 111 -22.72 -8.38 18.52
N THR A 112 -22.18 -8.03 17.36
CA THR A 112 -21.25 -8.86 16.60
C THR A 112 -19.96 -8.11 16.33
N ASP A 113 -18.84 -8.85 16.24
CA ASP A 113 -17.56 -8.31 15.77
C ASP A 113 -17.39 -8.50 14.26
N ASP A 114 -18.36 -9.14 13.60
CA ASP A 114 -18.38 -9.43 12.18
C ASP A 114 -18.81 -8.18 11.40
N MET A 115 -18.14 -7.89 10.30
CA MET A 115 -18.41 -6.71 9.50
C MET A 115 -19.66 -6.89 8.63
N ASP A 116 -20.53 -5.88 8.58
CA ASP A 116 -21.68 -5.85 7.67
C ASP A 116 -21.22 -5.57 6.23
N GLN A 117 -21.14 -6.64 5.43
CA GLN A 117 -20.74 -6.54 4.03
C GLN A 117 -21.79 -5.84 3.14
N SER A 118 -23.02 -5.68 3.64
CA SER A 118 -24.11 -4.99 2.93
C SER A 118 -24.18 -3.49 3.24
N ASP A 119 -23.40 -3.02 4.22
CA ASP A 119 -23.32 -1.62 4.56
C ASP A 119 -22.89 -0.77 3.36
N LEU A 120 -23.47 0.43 3.22
CA LEU A 120 -23.29 1.30 2.06
C LEU A 120 -21.86 1.84 1.93
N LEU A 121 -21.05 1.82 3.00
CA LEU A 121 -19.64 2.22 2.99
C LEU A 121 -18.74 1.01 2.77
N VAL A 122 -19.11 -0.17 3.29
CA VAL A 122 -18.32 -1.40 3.19
C VAL A 122 -18.48 -2.06 1.82
N ALA A 123 -19.69 -2.15 1.28
CA ALA A 123 -19.94 -2.86 0.01
C ALA A 123 -19.15 -2.26 -1.18
N PRO A 124 -19.06 -0.93 -1.36
CA PRO A 124 -18.24 -0.35 -2.43
C PRO A 124 -16.75 -0.62 -2.23
N PHE A 125 -16.27 -0.63 -0.98
CA PHE A 125 -14.89 -0.95 -0.66
C PHE A 125 -14.54 -2.39 -1.06
N ILE A 126 -15.39 -3.36 -0.68
CA ILE A 126 -15.22 -4.77 -1.07
C ILE A 126 -15.24 -4.90 -2.59
N SER A 127 -16.23 -4.31 -3.25
CA SER A 127 -16.37 -4.38 -4.72
C SER A 127 -15.16 -3.80 -5.44
N ALA A 128 -14.58 -2.70 -4.96
CA ALA A 128 -13.37 -2.10 -5.52
C ALA A 128 -12.14 -3.02 -5.39
N ILE A 129 -12.08 -3.83 -4.35
CA ILE A 129 -10.96 -4.76 -4.13
C ILE A 129 -11.10 -6.01 -5.01
N GLU A 130 -12.31 -6.55 -5.13
CA GLU A 130 -12.60 -7.73 -5.94
C GLU A 130 -12.55 -7.45 -7.45
N ASN A 131 -13.07 -6.29 -7.88
CA ASN A 131 -13.16 -5.94 -9.30
C ASN A 131 -12.07 -4.98 -9.77
N GLY A 132 -11.32 -4.38 -8.84
CA GLY A 132 -10.33 -3.35 -9.13
C GLY A 132 -10.93 -1.95 -9.28
N ILE A 133 -10.05 -0.98 -9.50
CA ILE A 133 -10.41 0.43 -9.69
C ILE A 133 -10.17 0.80 -11.16
N ALA A 134 -11.21 1.30 -11.82
CA ALA A 134 -11.11 1.80 -13.18
C ALA A 134 -10.25 3.07 -13.22
N VAL A 135 -9.31 3.09 -14.15
CA VAL A 135 -8.42 4.21 -14.48
C VAL A 135 -8.48 4.46 -15.99
N THR A 136 -7.94 5.60 -16.44
CA THR A 136 -7.99 5.97 -17.87
C THR A 136 -7.42 4.89 -18.81
N ALA A 137 -6.44 4.11 -18.34
CA ALA A 137 -5.76 3.08 -19.12
C ALA A 137 -6.32 1.65 -18.94
N GLY A 138 -7.41 1.46 -18.20
CA GLY A 138 -7.99 0.14 -17.92
C GLY A 138 -8.42 -0.01 -16.46
N THR A 139 -8.34 -1.21 -15.91
CA THR A 139 -8.66 -1.49 -14.51
C THR A 139 -7.40 -1.95 -13.79
N ILE A 140 -7.10 -1.36 -12.63
CA ILE A 140 -6.03 -1.82 -11.75
C ILE A 140 -6.66 -2.73 -10.70
N THR A 141 -6.25 -4.00 -10.68
CA THR A 141 -6.71 -5.01 -9.72
C THR A 141 -5.79 -5.07 -8.50
N PHE A 142 -6.35 -5.48 -7.36
CA PHE A 142 -5.57 -5.71 -6.16
C PHE A 142 -4.96 -7.11 -6.18
N VAL A 143 -3.68 -7.18 -5.80
CA VAL A 143 -2.94 -8.44 -5.73
C VAL A 143 -2.32 -8.63 -4.37
N ASN A 144 -2.05 -9.89 -4.00
CA ASN A 144 -1.25 -10.18 -2.81
C ASN A 144 0.25 -9.94 -3.06
N ASN A 145 1.08 -10.19 -2.04
CA ASN A 145 2.54 -10.06 -2.10
C ASN A 145 3.23 -11.01 -3.10
N ARG A 146 2.50 -11.94 -3.71
CA ARG A 146 2.97 -12.86 -4.75
C ARG A 146 2.40 -12.52 -6.13
N ALA A 147 1.81 -11.34 -6.29
CA ALA A 147 1.13 -10.91 -7.51
C ALA A 147 -0.03 -11.83 -7.94
N LEU A 148 -0.70 -12.49 -6.98
CA LEU A 148 -1.93 -13.23 -7.24
C LEU A 148 -3.13 -12.31 -7.02
N ASP A 149 -4.03 -12.27 -7.99
CA ASP A 149 -5.26 -11.47 -7.94
C ASP A 149 -6.14 -11.86 -6.75
N ILE A 150 -6.61 -10.86 -6.03
CA ILE A 150 -7.65 -11.02 -5.01
C ILE A 150 -8.99 -11.18 -5.73
N VAL A 151 -9.79 -12.18 -5.34
CA VAL A 151 -11.05 -12.53 -6.01
C VAL A 151 -12.27 -12.36 -5.13
N SER A 152 -12.16 -12.64 -3.84
CA SER A 152 -13.31 -12.52 -2.94
C SER A 152 -12.90 -12.28 -1.50
N LEU A 153 -13.76 -11.59 -0.75
CA LEU A 153 -13.67 -11.55 0.70
C LEU A 153 -13.94 -12.96 1.27
N THR A 154 -13.11 -13.38 2.21
CA THR A 154 -13.32 -14.61 2.99
C THR A 154 -13.98 -14.30 4.32
N ASP A 155 -13.51 -13.24 4.99
CA ASP A 155 -13.97 -12.87 6.32
C ASP A 155 -13.57 -11.41 6.66
N GLY A 156 -14.31 -10.76 7.55
CA GLY A 156 -14.07 -9.38 7.97
C GLY A 156 -14.56 -9.13 9.40
N TYR A 157 -13.66 -8.67 10.28
CA TYR A 157 -13.98 -8.47 11.70
C TYR A 157 -13.17 -7.34 12.36
N GLU A 158 -13.65 -6.83 13.50
CA GLU A 158 -12.96 -5.80 14.27
C GLU A 158 -11.70 -6.35 14.97
N ILE A 159 -10.61 -5.58 14.94
CA ILE A 159 -9.44 -5.79 15.79
C ILE A 159 -9.10 -4.51 16.55
N HIS A 160 -8.73 -4.67 17.82
CA HIS A 160 -8.13 -3.61 18.60
C HIS A 160 -6.61 -3.64 18.46
N ALA A 161 -6.00 -2.49 18.19
CA ALA A 161 -4.56 -2.39 18.24
C ALA A 161 -4.09 -2.77 19.66
N LYS A 162 -3.17 -3.74 19.77
CA LYS A 162 -2.48 -4.00 21.03
C LYS A 162 -1.64 -2.76 21.35
N THR A 163 -2.05 -2.01 22.37
CA THR A 163 -1.23 -0.99 23.03
C THR A 163 0.00 -1.62 23.66
#